data_AF-A0A8S3B448-F1
#
_entry.id   AF-A0A8S3B448-F1
#
_cell.length_a   1.000
_cell.length_b   1.000
_cell.length_c   1.000
_cell.angle_alpha   90.00
_cell.angle_beta   90.00
_cell.angle_gamma   90.00
#
_symmetry.space_group_name_H-M   'P 1'
#
loop_
_entity.id
_entity.type
_entity.pdbx_description
1 polymer ?
#
loop_
_entity_poly.entity_id
_entity_poly.type
_entity_poly.pdbx_seq_one_letter_code
_entity_poly.pdbx_strand_id
1 'polypeptide(L)' 'VLFLIGRARPAVVWDAYNEGCSVRILNPHTYSTSVWKLLSTLQEYFGSLVGANTYLTPPGSQGFAPHYGMNKYICT' A
#
# COMPACT_ATOMS: atom_id res chain seq x y z
N VAL A 1 -3.97 13.19 2.50
CA VAL A 1 -2.84 12.27 2.81
C VAL A 1 -2.16 12.80 4.05
N LEU A 2 -2.35 12.14 5.20
CA LEU A 2 -1.66 12.50 6.42
C LEU A 2 -0.25 11.91 6.39
N PHE A 3 0.78 12.75 6.51
CA PHE A 3 2.15 12.30 6.70
C PHE A 3 2.46 12.39 8.19
N LEU A 4 2.50 11.24 8.87
CA LEU A 4 3.00 11.18 10.24
C LEU A 4 4.52 11.42 10.21
N ILE A 5 5.00 12.37 11.01
CA ILE A 5 6.43 12.64 11.15
C ILE A 5 7.00 11.61 12.14
N GLY A 6 8.08 10.93 11.74
CA GLY A 6 8.75 9.92 12.56
C GLY A 6 8.14 8.53 12.45
N ARG A 7 8.30 7.71 13.49
CA ARG A 7 7.84 6.30 13.47
C ARG A 7 6.32 6.23 13.58
N ALA A 8 5.70 5.56 12.62
CA ALA A 8 4.28 5.21 12.65
C ALA A 8 4.00 4.21 13.80
N ARG A 9 3.47 4.70 14.92
CA ARG A 9 3.04 3.86 16.04
C ARG A 9 1.62 3.33 15.77
N PRO A 10 1.30 2.08 16.17
CA PRO A 10 -0.01 1.49 15.90
C PRO A 10 -1.20 2.38 16.33
N ALA A 11 -1.18 2.93 17.55
CA ALA A 11 -2.25 3.79 18.06
C ALA A 11 -2.52 4.98 17.13
N VAL A 12 -1.48 5.72 16.75
CA VAL A 12 -1.61 6.91 15.87
C VAL A 12 -2.12 6.54 14.48
N VAL A 13 -1.71 5.39 13.93
CA VAL A 13 -2.18 4.91 12.63
C VAL A 13 -3.66 4.51 12.69
N TRP A 14 -4.07 3.84 13.77
CA TRP A 14 -5.46 3.43 13.96
C TRP A 14 -6.38 4.60 14.24
N ASP A 15 -5.94 5.59 15.01
CA ASP A 15 -6.70 6.83 15.24
C ASP A 15 -6.96 7.56 13.91
N ALA A 16 -5.92 7.75 13.10
CA ALA A 16 -6.06 8.37 11.78
C ALA A 16 -6.98 7.57 10.84
N TYR A 17 -6.92 6.23 10.89
CA TYR A 17 -7.82 5.37 10.12
C TYR A 17 -9.28 5.55 10.55
N ASN A 18 -9.54 5.56 11.86
CA ASN A 18 -10.87 5.78 12.41
C ASN A 18 -11.42 7.18 12.11
N GLU A 19 -10.54 8.17 11.91
CA GLU A 19 -10.88 9.52 11.44
C GLU A 19 -11.10 9.62 9.91
N GLY A 20 -11.05 8.49 9.19
CA GLY A 20 -11.37 8.42 7.77
C GLY A 20 -10.16 8.42 6.83
N CYS A 21 -8.92 8.42 7.35
CA CYS A 21 -7.72 8.38 6.51
C CYS A 21 -7.44 6.96 5.99
N SER A 22 -7.14 6.82 4.69
CA SER A 22 -6.55 5.59 4.17
C SER A 22 -5.09 5.43 4.62
N VAL A 23 -4.72 4.20 4.95
CA VAL A 23 -3.34 3.81 5.25
C VAL A 23 -2.71 3.21 3.99
N ARG A 24 -1.53 3.71 3.62
CA ARG A 24 -0.74 3.19 2.48
C ARG A 24 0.60 2.67 2.97
N ILE A 25 0.80 1.36 2.84
CA ILE A 25 2.08 0.71 3.10
C ILE A 25 2.87 0.65 1.79
N LEU A 26 4.05 1.28 1.78
CA LEU A 26 4.98 1.23 0.67
C LEU A 26 5.83 -0.04 0.76
N ASN A 27 6.07 -0.69 -0.39
CA ASN A 27 6.96 -1.84 -0.51
C ASN A 27 6.66 -2.96 0.51
N PRO A 28 5.44 -3.52 0.56
CA PRO A 28 5.03 -4.51 1.55
C PRO A 28 5.84 -5.81 1.48
N HIS A 29 6.52 -6.10 0.36
CA HIS A 29 7.46 -7.22 0.20
C HIS A 29 8.66 -7.13 1.16
N THR A 30 8.95 -5.96 1.73
CA THR A 30 9.99 -5.82 2.78
C THR A 30 9.58 -6.39 4.13
N TYR A 31 8.27 -6.58 4.35
CA TYR A 31 7.70 -7.05 5.62
C TYR A 31 6.96 -8.39 5.50
N SER A 32 6.59 -8.79 4.28
CA SER A 32 5.83 -10.00 4.02
C SER A 32 6.53 -10.91 3.02
N THR A 33 6.96 -12.09 3.48
CA THR A 33 7.62 -13.10 2.65
C THR A 33 6.70 -13.64 1.55
N SER A 34 5.39 -13.74 1.77
CA SER A 34 4.45 -14.18 0.73
C SER A 34 4.34 -13.18 -0.40
N VAL A 35 4.26 -11.89 -0.07
CA VAL A 35 4.26 -10.81 -1.06
C VAL A 35 5.60 -10.77 -1.80
N TRP A 36 6.72 -10.88 -1.09
CA TRP A 36 8.04 -10.97 -1.73
C TRP A 36 8.12 -12.11 -2.75
N LYS A 37 7.74 -13.33 -2.37
CA LYS A 37 7.74 -14.48 -3.29
C LYS A 37 6.92 -14.21 -4.55
N LEU A 38 5.70 -13.67 -4.39
CA LEU A 38 4.84 -13.33 -5.52
C LEU A 38 5.50 -12.30 -6.45
N LEU A 39 6.00 -11.19 -5.91
CA LEU A 39 6.59 -10.13 -6.73
C LEU A 39 7.90 -10.57 -7.39
N SER A 40 8.71 -11.39 -6.73
CA SER A 40 9.93 -11.95 -7.31
C SER A 40 9.63 -12.86 -8.50
N THR A 41 8.63 -13.75 -8.41
CA THR A 41 8.20 -14.58 -9.55
C THR A 41 7.66 -13.72 -10.70
N LEU A 42 6.85 -12.70 -10.40
CA LEU A 42 6.32 -11.81 -11.42
C LEU A 42 7.42 -10.97 -12.09
N GLN A 43 8.43 -10.55 -11.33
CA GLN A 43 9.58 -9.82 -11.87
C GLN A 43 10.36 -10.65 -12.89
N GLU A 44 10.58 -11.94 -12.61
CA GLU A 44 11.20 -12.87 -13.57
C GLU A 44 10.34 -13.02 -14.83
N TYR A 45 9.03 -13.18 -14.66
CA TYR A 45 8.10 -13.33 -15.79
C TYR A 45 8.03 -12.08 -16.68
N PHE A 46 7.94 -10.89 -16.09
CA PHE A 46 7.84 -9.64 -16.84
C PHE A 46 9.19 -9.08 -17.32
N GLY A 47 10.32 -9.62 -16.84
CA GLY A 47 11.66 -9.12 -17.18
C GLY A 47 11.89 -7.65 -16.78
N SER A 48 11.13 -7.15 -15.80
CA SER A 48 11.16 -5.76 -15.34
C SER A 48 10.86 -5.68 -13.85
N LEU A 49 11.23 -4.57 -13.20
CA LEU A 49 11.02 -4.38 -11.77
C LEU A 49 9.52 -4.44 -11.44
N VAL A 50 9.15 -5.31 -10.50
CA VAL A 50 7.77 -5.43 -10.00
C VAL A 50 7.74 -5.02 -8.52
N GLY A 51 6.96 -3.99 -8.23
CA GLY A 51 6.71 -3.48 -6.88
C GLY A 51 5.24 -3.56 -6.50
N ALA A 52 4.93 -3.29 -5.24
CA ALA A 52 3.56 -3.21 -4.76
C ALA A 52 3.41 -2.13 -3.69
N ASN A 53 2.18 -1.67 -3.50
CA ASN A 53 1.74 -0.87 -2.37
C ASN A 53 0.44 -1.50 -1.84
N THR A 54 0.27 -1.54 -0.53
CA THR A 54 -0.99 -1.99 0.09
C THR A 54 -1.79 -0.77 0.55
N TYR A 55 -3.09 -0.81 0.34
CA TYR A 55 -4.02 0.27 0.67
C TYR A 55 -5.11 -0.28 1.57
N LEU A 56 -5.29 0.33 2.75
CA LEU A 56 -6.39 0.04 3.66
C LEU A 56 -7.22 1.32 3.78
N THR A 57 -8.50 1.26 3.38
CA THR A 57 -9.41 2.42 3.32
C THR A 57 -10.63 2.14 4.19
N PRO A 58 -11.00 3.06 5.11
CA PRO A 58 -12.21 2.93 5.91
C PRO A 58 -13.48 2.78 5.06
N PRO A 59 -14.49 2.04 5.53
CA PRO A 59 -15.78 1.98 4.87
C PRO A 59 -16.39 3.37 4.66
N GLY A 60 -16.99 3.61 3.50
CA GLY A 60 -17.66 4.88 3.20
C GLY A 60 -16.75 6.08 2.98
N SER A 61 -15.42 5.88 2.86
CA SER A 61 -14.47 6.97 2.56
C SER A 61 -13.69 6.76 1.27
N GLN A 62 -13.07 7.83 0.78
CA GLN A 62 -12.19 7.82 -0.40
C GLN A 62 -10.80 8.35 -0.05
N GLY A 63 -9.79 7.48 -0.13
CA GLY A 63 -8.42 7.83 0.27
C GLY A 63 -7.63 8.70 -0.71
N PHE A 64 -7.90 8.59 -2.00
CA PHE A 64 -7.10 9.21 -3.07
C PHE A 64 -8.03 9.86 -4.10
N ALA A 65 -7.67 11.06 -4.55
CA ALA A 65 -8.34 11.70 -5.69
C ALA A 65 -8.15 10.86 -6.97
N PRO A 66 -9.05 10.96 -7.96
CA PRO A 66 -8.87 10.31 -9.26
C PRO A 66 -7.52 10.66 -9.89
N HIS A 67 -6.75 9.64 -10.30
CA HIS A 67 -5.44 9.83 -10.93
C HIS A 67 -5.07 8.63 -11.81
N TYR A 68 -4.29 8.89 -12.86
CA TYR A 68 -3.67 7.85 -13.69
C TYR A 68 -2.23 7.60 -13.22
N GLY A 69 -1.73 6.39 -13.47
CA GLY A 69 -0.35 6.00 -13.12
C GLY A 69 0.22 5.05 -14.16
N MET A 70 1.28 4.34 -13.78
CA MET A 70 1.89 3.29 -14.60
C MET A 70 0.99 2.04 -14.70
N ASN A 71 1.47 1.01 -15.40
CA ASN A 71 0.83 -0.31 -15.44
C ASN A 71 0.59 -0.84 -14.02
N LYS A 72 -0.69 -0.97 -13.64
CA LYS A 72 -1.12 -1.41 -12.30
C LYS A 72 -1.97 -2.67 -12.44
N TYR A 73 -1.68 -3.65 -11.59
CA TYR A 73 -2.56 -4.78 -11.33
C TYR A 73 -3.15 -4.59 -9.93
N ILE A 74 -4.48 -4.71 -9.79
CA ILE A 74 -5.19 -4.55 -8.52
C ILE A 74 -5.61 -5.92 -8.02
N CYS A 75 -5.24 -6.24 -6.78
CA CYS A 75 -5.67 -7.42 -6.06
C CYS A 75 -6.48 -6.95 -4.84
N THR A 76 -7.71 -7.45 -4.71
CA THR A 76 -8.67 -7.09 -3.64
C THR A 76 -8.80 -8.21 -2.63
#